data_AF-A0A352IQ41-F1
#
_entry.id   AF-A0A352IQ41-F1
#
_cell.length_a   1.000
_cell.length_b   1.000
_cell.length_c   1.000
_cell.angle_alpha   90.00
_cell.angle_beta   90.00
_cell.angle_gamma   90.00
#
_symmetry.space_group_name_H-M   'P 1'
#
loop_
_entity.id
_entity.type
_entity.pdbx_description
1 polymer ?
#
loop_
_entity_poly.entity_id
_entity_poly.type
_entity_poly.pdbx_seq_one_letter_code
_entity_poly.pdbx_strand_id
1 'polypeptide(L)'
;MFGTVRTRILFFAFLSVFAVAGLSALSWSIILKAEDASKTLIQTNLNEAWLLADLEQDHRHLQDLAYKIKAQLLLWDEIETEFSRLETALPAHWQSLETDPGLSEWAEAHREDFERVLALIARMKEGIAEKSYYRVGQVVDFDLFPAMEPMLEAIAGRQFQSRKSVSDGADELLSFLAGQQTFVIAGSVSFLVIVIAMTWWLRQSVILRLQGMQNDL
;
A
#
# COMPACT_ATOMS: atom_id res chain seq x y z
N MET A 1 -32.96 25.71 -40.25
CA MET A 1 -33.32 26.20 -38.89
C MET A 1 -32.08 26.47 -38.00
N PHE A 2 -30.93 26.85 -38.58
CA PHE A 2 -29.66 27.22 -37.89
C PHE A 2 -29.16 28.62 -38.30
N GLY A 3 -30.09 29.54 -38.60
CA GLY A 3 -29.78 30.82 -39.23
C GLY A 3 -29.57 31.99 -38.26
N THR A 4 -30.04 31.89 -37.02
CA THR A 4 -30.08 33.00 -36.07
C THR A 4 -28.87 33.00 -35.13
N VAL A 5 -28.27 34.19 -34.93
CA VAL A 5 -27.11 34.43 -34.06
C VAL A 5 -27.30 33.85 -32.65
N ARG A 6 -28.53 33.92 -32.13
CA ARG A 6 -28.94 33.40 -30.82
C ARG A 6 -28.72 31.89 -30.66
N THR A 7 -29.01 31.11 -31.70
CA THR A 7 -28.84 29.64 -31.67
C THR A 7 -27.36 29.24 -31.68
N ARG A 8 -26.50 30.05 -32.33
CA ARG A 8 -25.05 29.80 -32.40
C ARG A 8 -24.34 30.10 -31.08
N ILE A 9 -24.73 31.17 -30.41
CA ILE A 9 -24.23 31.52 -29.06
C ILE A 9 -24.67 30.47 -28.03
N LEU A 10 -25.92 30.01 -28.10
CA LEU A 10 -26.42 28.92 -27.24
C LEU A 10 -25.63 27.62 -27.43
N PHE A 11 -25.30 27.26 -28.67
CA PHE A 11 -24.51 26.07 -28.96
C PHE A 11 -23.09 26.17 -28.39
N PHE A 12 -22.45 27.35 -28.48
CA PHE A 12 -21.14 27.60 -27.88
C PHE A 12 -21.15 27.49 -26.34
N ALA A 13 -22.17 28.08 -25.71
CA ALA A 13 -22.34 28.01 -24.26
C ALA A 13 -22.56 26.56 -23.80
N PHE A 14 -23.40 25.80 -24.51
CA PHE A 14 -23.64 24.39 -24.22
C PHE A 14 -22.37 23.54 -24.34
N LEU A 15 -21.59 23.74 -25.41
CA LEU A 15 -20.30 23.06 -25.61
C LEU A 15 -19.31 23.35 -24.48
N SER A 16 -19.26 24.60 -24.00
CA SER A 16 -18.37 25.01 -22.91
C SER A 16 -18.77 24.39 -21.58
N VAL A 17 -20.07 24.34 -21.26
CA VAL A 17 -20.59 23.68 -20.06
C VAL A 17 -20.32 22.17 -20.10
N PHE A 18 -20.49 21.55 -21.27
CA PHE A 18 -20.20 20.13 -21.44
C PHE A 18 -18.71 19.80 -21.23
N ALA A 19 -17.81 20.65 -21.72
CA ALA A 19 -16.37 20.50 -21.52
C ALA A 19 -15.98 20.57 -20.03
N VAL A 20 -16.54 21.55 -19.29
CA VAL A 20 -16.31 21.67 -17.84
C VAL A 20 -16.87 20.45 -17.10
N ALA A 21 -18.06 19.97 -17.48
CA ALA A 21 -18.65 18.77 -16.87
C ALA A 21 -17.77 17.53 -17.09
N GLY A 22 -17.19 17.36 -18.29
CA GLY A 22 -16.26 16.27 -18.59
C GLY A 22 -14.98 16.33 -17.76
N LEU A 23 -14.37 17.52 -17.64
CA LEU A 23 -13.19 17.72 -16.80
C LEU A 23 -13.47 17.44 -15.32
N SER A 24 -14.63 17.88 -14.82
CA SER A 24 -15.07 17.59 -13.45
C SER A 24 -15.25 16.10 -13.20
N ALA A 25 -15.86 15.36 -14.14
CA ALA A 25 -16.03 13.92 -14.03
C ALA A 25 -14.69 13.17 -14.03
N LEU A 26 -13.75 13.58 -14.87
CA LEU A 26 -12.41 12.99 -14.91
C LEU A 26 -11.61 13.28 -13.64
N SER A 27 -11.68 14.52 -13.13
CA SER A 27 -11.06 14.90 -11.85
C SER A 27 -11.62 14.07 -10.69
N TRP A 28 -12.94 13.91 -10.65
CA TRP A 28 -13.62 13.08 -9.66
C TRP A 28 -13.16 11.62 -9.70
N SER A 29 -13.04 11.04 -10.89
CA SER A 29 -12.56 9.66 -11.05
C SER A 29 -11.12 9.47 -10.56
N ILE A 30 -10.24 10.45 -10.80
CA ILE A 30 -8.84 10.40 -10.33
C ILE A 30 -8.80 10.47 -8.80
N ILE A 31 -9.59 11.38 -8.20
CA ILE A 31 -9.65 11.54 -6.74
C ILE A 31 -10.12 10.25 -6.07
N LEU A 32 -11.19 9.63 -6.57
CA LEU A 32 -11.71 8.38 -5.98
C LEU A 32 -10.68 7.24 -6.07
N LYS A 33 -10.01 7.07 -7.21
CA LYS A 33 -9.01 6.02 -7.39
C LYS A 33 -7.75 6.28 -6.54
N ALA A 34 -7.35 7.54 -6.38
CA ALA A 34 -6.25 7.91 -5.49
C ALA A 34 -6.60 7.73 -4.01
N GLU A 35 -7.84 8.03 -3.61
CA GLU A 35 -8.31 7.83 -2.23
C GLU A 35 -8.35 6.34 -1.87
N ASP A 36 -8.88 5.50 -2.77
CA ASP A 36 -8.95 4.05 -2.58
C ASP A 36 -7.55 3.43 -2.45
N ALA A 37 -6.65 3.76 -3.37
CA ALA A 37 -5.24 3.34 -3.29
C ALA A 37 -4.56 3.81 -2.01
N SER A 38 -4.79 5.05 -1.60
CA SER A 38 -4.18 5.62 -0.40
C SER A 38 -4.71 4.92 0.87
N LYS A 39 -6.02 4.61 0.95
CA LYS A 39 -6.58 3.84 2.07
C LYS A 39 -6.02 2.43 2.13
N THR A 40 -5.99 1.71 1.02
CA THR A 40 -5.44 0.34 0.96
C THR A 40 -3.94 0.30 1.30
N LEU A 41 -3.19 1.32 0.87
CA LEU A 41 -1.75 1.39 1.11
C LEU A 41 -1.43 1.83 2.55
N ILE A 42 -2.09 2.87 3.05
CA ILE A 42 -1.79 3.48 4.36
C ILE A 42 -2.41 2.70 5.51
N GLN A 43 -3.65 2.24 5.41
CA GLN A 43 -4.32 1.60 6.55
C GLN A 43 -4.04 0.11 6.59
N THR A 44 -4.18 -0.58 5.47
CA THR A 44 -4.11 -2.06 5.46
C THR A 44 -2.67 -2.54 5.35
N ASN A 45 -1.95 -2.16 4.28
CA ASN A 45 -0.61 -2.68 4.06
C ASN A 45 0.42 -2.21 5.10
N LEU A 46 0.34 -0.96 5.58
CA LEU A 46 1.25 -0.52 6.64
C LEU A 46 0.97 -1.27 7.95
N ASN A 47 -0.30 -1.38 8.37
CA ASN A 47 -0.62 -2.07 9.63
C ASN A 47 -0.13 -3.53 9.60
N GLU A 48 -0.41 -4.25 8.51
CA GLU A 48 0.07 -5.62 8.33
C GLU A 48 1.60 -5.70 8.34
N ALA A 49 2.29 -4.76 7.66
CA ALA A 49 3.74 -4.71 7.63
C ALA A 49 4.35 -4.44 9.01
N TRP A 50 3.74 -3.55 9.81
CA TRP A 50 4.17 -3.27 11.18
C TRP A 50 4.01 -4.50 12.07
N LEU A 51 2.85 -5.16 12.05
CA LEU A 51 2.60 -6.37 12.84
C LEU A 51 3.60 -7.50 12.51
N LEU A 52 3.87 -7.71 11.21
CA LEU A 52 4.86 -8.69 10.77
C LEU A 52 6.28 -8.30 11.14
N ALA A 53 6.63 -7.01 11.11
CA ALA A 53 7.94 -6.51 11.50
C ALA A 53 8.18 -6.65 13.01
N ASP A 54 7.17 -6.36 13.84
CA ASP A 54 7.24 -6.54 15.29
C ASP A 54 7.46 -8.01 15.64
N LEU A 55 6.73 -8.92 14.98
CA LEU A 55 6.94 -10.37 15.14
C LEU A 55 8.33 -10.80 14.70
N GLU A 56 8.81 -10.35 13.52
CA GLU A 56 10.16 -10.66 13.04
C GLU A 56 11.24 -10.17 14.02
N GLN A 57 11.06 -8.96 14.55
CA GLN A 57 11.99 -8.37 15.50
C GLN A 57 12.09 -9.19 16.77
N ASP A 58 10.97 -9.65 17.33
CA ASP A 58 10.98 -10.53 18.51
C ASP A 58 11.69 -11.86 18.23
N HIS A 59 11.46 -12.44 17.05
CA HIS A 59 12.14 -13.67 16.64
C HIS A 59 13.66 -13.47 16.52
N ARG A 60 14.10 -12.39 15.88
CA ARG A 60 15.52 -12.04 15.79
C ARG A 60 16.12 -11.74 17.16
N HIS A 61 15.37 -11.10 18.06
CA HIS A 61 15.81 -10.82 19.43
C HIS A 61 15.96 -12.10 20.25
N LEU A 62 15.04 -13.06 20.10
CA LEU A 62 15.17 -14.39 20.68
C LEU A 62 16.42 -15.12 20.16
N GLN A 63 16.69 -15.03 18.86
CA GLN A 63 17.88 -15.62 18.24
C GLN A 63 19.18 -14.98 18.78
N ASP A 64 19.23 -13.66 18.89
CA ASP A 64 20.36 -12.93 19.45
C ASP A 64 20.57 -13.28 20.93
N LEU A 65 19.50 -13.30 21.73
CA LEU A 65 19.54 -13.72 23.12
C LEU A 65 20.08 -15.16 23.26
N ALA A 66 19.58 -16.08 22.45
CA ALA A 66 20.04 -17.47 22.40
C ALA A 66 21.56 -17.56 22.15
N TYR A 67 22.08 -16.82 21.17
CA TYR A 67 23.51 -16.78 20.88
C TYR A 67 24.33 -16.13 22.01
N LYS A 68 23.83 -15.05 22.60
CA LYS A 68 24.49 -14.38 23.73
C LYS A 68 24.56 -15.28 24.96
N ILE A 69 23.51 -16.04 25.25
CA ILE A 69 23.51 -17.04 26.34
C ILE A 69 24.53 -18.14 26.03
N LYS A 70 24.51 -18.70 24.82
CA LYS A 70 25.46 -19.75 24.41
C LYS A 70 26.92 -19.28 24.52
N ALA A 71 27.19 -18.05 24.12
CA ALA A 71 28.50 -17.44 24.20
C ALA A 71 28.87 -16.93 25.62
N GLN A 72 27.97 -17.09 26.60
CA GLN A 72 28.17 -16.65 27.99
C GLN A 72 28.48 -15.15 28.10
N LEU A 73 27.83 -14.34 27.25
CA LEU A 73 28.07 -12.89 27.14
C LEU A 73 27.18 -12.05 28.06
N LEU A 74 26.18 -12.65 28.68
CA LEU A 74 25.20 -11.98 29.54
C LEU A 74 25.18 -12.64 30.91
N LEU A 75 24.80 -11.86 31.92
CA LEU A 75 24.55 -12.35 33.28
C LEU A 75 23.15 -12.95 33.39
N TRP A 76 22.93 -13.84 34.37
CA TRP A 76 21.65 -14.55 34.53
C TRP A 76 20.45 -13.62 34.78
N ASP A 77 20.65 -12.52 35.49
CA ASP A 77 19.62 -11.50 35.71
C ASP A 77 19.23 -10.76 34.42
N GLU A 78 20.20 -10.45 33.56
CA GLU A 78 19.97 -9.88 32.24
C GLU A 78 19.22 -10.88 31.34
N ILE A 79 19.63 -12.16 31.37
CA ILE A 79 19.00 -13.24 30.61
C ILE A 79 17.55 -13.43 31.04
N GLU A 80 17.29 -13.57 32.34
CA GLU A 80 15.93 -13.74 32.88
C GLU A 80 15.02 -12.57 32.50
N THR A 81 15.54 -11.34 32.55
CA THR A 81 14.79 -10.11 32.19
C THR A 81 14.40 -10.09 30.72
N GLU A 82 15.38 -10.25 29.82
CA GLU A 82 15.13 -10.22 28.37
C GLU A 82 14.28 -11.42 27.92
N PHE A 83 14.51 -12.59 28.51
CA PHE A 83 13.74 -13.79 28.20
C PHE A 83 12.27 -13.67 28.64
N SER A 84 12.01 -13.12 29.84
CA SER A 84 10.64 -12.92 30.33
C SER A 84 9.87 -11.90 29.47
N ARG A 85 10.56 -10.87 28.97
CA ARG A 85 9.98 -9.93 27.99
C ARG A 85 9.57 -10.66 26.71
N LEU A 86 10.44 -11.49 26.14
CA LEU A 86 10.15 -12.25 24.92
C LEU A 86 9.04 -13.29 25.11
N GLU A 87 9.01 -13.96 26.25
CA GLU A 87 7.95 -14.92 26.60
C GLU A 87 6.56 -14.27 26.61
N THR A 88 6.49 -12.97 26.90
CA THR A 88 5.23 -12.21 26.90
C THR A 88 4.94 -11.56 25.55
N ALA A 89 5.97 -10.98 24.90
CA ALA A 89 5.81 -10.21 23.66
C ALA A 89 5.44 -11.10 22.47
N LEU A 90 6.10 -12.26 22.30
CA LEU A 90 5.87 -13.14 21.15
C LEU A 90 4.41 -13.63 21.05
N PRO A 91 3.79 -14.19 22.11
CA PRO A 91 2.38 -14.56 22.06
C PRO A 91 1.44 -13.36 21.87
N ALA A 92 1.76 -12.21 22.44
CA ALA A 92 0.94 -11.01 22.31
C ALA A 92 0.93 -10.45 20.88
N HIS A 93 2.11 -10.40 20.24
CA HIS A 93 2.21 -10.00 18.84
C HIS A 93 1.53 -11.04 17.94
N TRP A 94 1.75 -12.33 18.16
CA TRP A 94 1.04 -13.39 17.42
C TRP A 94 -0.48 -13.26 17.49
N GLN A 95 -1.04 -13.04 18.69
CA GLN A 95 -2.47 -12.82 18.86
C GLN A 95 -2.99 -11.59 18.10
N SER A 96 -2.14 -10.56 17.96
CA SER A 96 -2.47 -9.37 17.16
C SER A 96 -2.57 -9.70 15.67
N LEU A 97 -1.73 -10.61 15.15
CA LEU A 97 -1.85 -11.13 13.78
C LEU A 97 -3.12 -11.97 13.58
N GLU A 98 -3.49 -12.81 14.55
CA GLU A 98 -4.72 -13.61 14.47
C GLU A 98 -6.00 -12.75 14.47
N THR A 99 -5.94 -11.59 15.12
CA THR A 99 -7.08 -10.66 15.23
C THR A 99 -7.19 -9.74 14.00
N ASP A 100 -6.09 -9.53 13.27
CA ASP A 100 -6.09 -8.69 12.06
C ASP A 100 -6.76 -9.43 10.88
N PRO A 101 -7.80 -8.84 10.25
CA PRO A 101 -8.52 -9.50 9.15
C PRO A 101 -7.65 -9.88 7.96
N GLY A 102 -6.57 -9.12 7.67
CA GLY A 102 -5.68 -9.36 6.55
C GLY A 102 -4.63 -10.44 6.80
N LEU A 103 -4.37 -10.76 8.08
CA LEU A 103 -3.34 -11.71 8.51
C LEU A 103 -3.87 -12.95 9.22
N SER A 104 -5.14 -12.98 9.64
CA SER A 104 -5.75 -14.10 10.37
C SER A 104 -5.60 -15.46 9.66
N GLU A 105 -5.87 -15.52 8.35
CA GLU A 105 -5.71 -16.74 7.55
C GLU A 105 -4.24 -17.17 7.43
N TRP A 106 -3.34 -16.19 7.28
CA TRP A 106 -1.91 -16.44 7.23
C TRP A 106 -1.37 -16.96 8.57
N ALA A 107 -1.84 -16.38 9.68
CA ALA A 107 -1.49 -16.80 11.03
C ALA A 107 -1.96 -18.23 11.29
N GLU A 108 -3.21 -18.55 10.93
CA GLU A 108 -3.74 -19.91 11.09
C GLU A 108 -2.93 -20.95 10.28
N ALA A 109 -2.55 -20.61 9.06
CA ALA A 109 -1.73 -21.49 8.21
C ALA A 109 -0.32 -21.76 8.78
N HIS A 110 0.24 -20.84 9.57
CA HIS A 110 1.58 -20.95 10.16
C HIS A 110 1.56 -21.17 11.67
N ARG A 111 0.40 -21.53 12.24
CA ARG A 111 0.25 -21.82 13.67
C ARG A 111 1.23 -22.91 14.15
N GLU A 112 1.42 -23.96 13.35
CA GLU A 112 2.35 -25.04 13.69
C GLU A 112 3.80 -24.55 13.77
N ASP A 113 4.23 -23.68 12.86
CA ASP A 113 5.56 -23.08 12.90
C ASP A 113 5.73 -22.21 14.15
N PHE A 114 4.69 -21.47 14.54
CA PHE A 114 4.71 -20.67 15.77
C PHE A 114 4.77 -21.56 17.03
N GLU A 115 4.03 -22.67 17.04
CA GLU A 115 4.09 -23.63 18.14
C GLU A 115 5.48 -24.24 18.32
N ARG A 116 6.25 -24.42 17.24
CA ARG A 116 7.66 -24.84 17.34
C ARG A 116 8.53 -23.78 18.02
N VAL A 117 8.30 -22.50 17.74
CA VAL A 117 8.99 -21.38 18.44
C VAL A 117 8.61 -21.36 19.92
N LEU A 118 7.34 -21.56 20.27
CA LEU A 118 6.92 -21.66 21.67
C LEU A 118 7.55 -22.87 22.38
N ALA A 119 7.67 -24.00 21.69
CA ALA A 119 8.36 -25.18 22.23
C ALA A 119 9.86 -24.93 22.45
N LEU A 120 10.52 -24.19 21.55
CA LEU A 120 11.91 -23.73 21.73
C LEU A 120 12.03 -22.87 23.00
N ILE A 121 11.16 -21.87 23.17
CA ILE A 121 11.13 -21.01 24.35
C ILE A 121 10.96 -21.87 25.61
N ALA A 122 10.02 -22.81 25.63
CA ALA A 122 9.82 -23.69 26.78
C ALA A 122 11.09 -24.49 27.15
N ARG A 123 11.81 -25.04 26.17
CA ARG A 123 13.07 -25.75 26.41
C ARG A 123 14.19 -24.84 26.90
N MET A 124 14.30 -23.63 26.35
CA MET A 124 15.27 -22.64 26.82
C MET A 124 14.98 -22.21 28.26
N LYS A 125 13.70 -22.07 28.62
CA LYS A 125 13.26 -21.71 29.98
C LYS A 125 13.74 -22.71 31.03
N GLU A 126 13.73 -24.00 30.74
CA GLU A 126 14.29 -25.03 31.64
C GLU A 126 15.77 -24.77 31.95
N GLY A 127 16.58 -24.54 30.91
CA GLY A 127 18.01 -24.27 31.07
C GLY A 127 18.30 -22.93 31.77
N ILE A 128 17.46 -21.92 31.55
CA ILE A 128 17.54 -20.62 32.23
C ILE A 128 17.18 -20.76 33.71
N ALA A 129 16.12 -21.50 34.04
CA ALA A 129 15.71 -21.75 35.43
C ALA A 129 16.79 -22.49 36.23
N GLU A 130 17.51 -23.41 35.59
CA GLU A 130 18.65 -24.13 36.16
C GLU A 130 19.94 -23.29 36.19
N LYS A 131 19.95 -22.09 35.60
CA LYS A 131 21.14 -21.25 35.42
C LYS A 131 22.30 -22.02 34.78
N SER A 132 21.97 -22.82 33.75
CA SER A 132 22.89 -23.70 33.06
C SER A 132 23.13 -23.25 31.62
N TYR A 133 24.25 -22.55 31.38
CA TYR A 133 24.68 -22.17 30.03
C TYR A 133 24.85 -23.38 29.11
N TYR A 134 25.28 -24.52 29.66
CA TYR A 134 25.43 -25.75 28.90
C TYR A 134 24.08 -26.29 28.42
N ARG A 135 23.06 -26.30 29.29
CA ARG A 135 21.72 -26.78 28.94
C ARG A 135 21.08 -25.90 27.88
N VAL A 136 21.15 -24.57 28.04
CA VAL A 136 20.65 -23.64 27.03
C VAL A 136 21.46 -23.77 25.73
N GLY A 137 22.79 -23.86 25.81
CA GLY A 137 23.65 -24.05 24.64
C GLY A 137 23.29 -25.30 23.82
N GLN A 138 22.95 -26.40 24.49
CA GLN A 138 22.46 -27.61 23.83
C GLN A 138 21.15 -27.36 23.06
N VAL A 139 20.18 -26.69 23.69
CA VAL A 139 18.91 -26.33 23.02
C VAL A 139 19.18 -25.43 21.82
N VAL A 140 20.09 -24.46 21.95
CA VAL A 140 20.48 -23.57 20.86
C VAL A 140 21.09 -24.33 19.68
N ASP A 141 21.93 -25.32 19.94
CA ASP A 141 22.61 -26.09 18.90
C ASP A 141 21.66 -26.97 18.07
N PHE A 142 20.62 -27.51 18.69
CA PHE A 142 19.76 -28.52 18.06
C PHE A 142 18.37 -28.01 17.69
N ASP A 143 17.81 -27.07 18.45
CA ASP A 143 16.41 -26.68 18.32
C ASP A 143 16.21 -25.27 17.75
N LEU A 144 17.21 -24.37 17.85
CA LEU A 144 17.04 -22.96 17.45
C LEU A 144 16.69 -22.80 15.97
N PHE A 145 17.55 -23.28 15.06
CA PHE A 145 17.31 -23.13 13.62
C PHE A 145 16.05 -23.86 13.14
N PRO A 146 15.82 -25.14 13.50
CA PRO A 146 14.61 -25.85 13.07
C PRO A 146 13.30 -25.22 13.53
N ALA A 147 13.30 -24.54 14.68
CA ALA A 147 12.13 -23.83 15.17
C ALA A 147 11.95 -22.45 14.52
N MET A 148 13.04 -21.71 14.30
CA MET A 148 12.99 -20.31 13.90
C MET A 148 12.94 -20.08 12.39
N GLU A 149 13.68 -20.88 11.59
CA GLU A 149 13.78 -20.66 10.14
C GLU A 149 12.43 -20.71 9.43
N PRO A 150 11.54 -21.70 9.66
CA PRO A 150 10.26 -21.76 8.96
C PRO A 150 9.40 -20.50 9.21
N MET A 151 9.38 -20.02 10.45
CA MET A 151 8.62 -18.83 10.80
C MET A 151 9.21 -17.56 10.20
N LEU A 152 10.54 -17.39 10.26
CA LEU A 152 11.21 -16.23 9.67
C LEU A 152 11.06 -16.20 8.13
N GLU A 153 11.13 -17.36 7.47
CA GLU A 153 10.87 -17.48 6.03
C GLU A 153 9.42 -17.15 5.69
N ALA A 154 8.45 -17.63 6.47
CA ALA A 154 7.05 -17.32 6.29
C ALA A 154 6.77 -15.81 6.40
N ILE A 155 7.34 -15.16 7.42
CA ILE A 155 7.22 -13.71 7.62
C ILE A 155 7.85 -12.96 6.44
N ALA A 156 9.07 -13.30 6.05
CA ALA A 156 9.76 -12.68 4.93
C ALA A 156 8.97 -12.85 3.62
N GLY A 157 8.40 -14.04 3.39
CA GLY A 157 7.54 -14.35 2.27
C GLY A 157 6.30 -13.47 2.22
N ARG A 158 5.58 -13.32 3.35
CA ARG A 158 4.38 -12.47 3.42
C ARG A 158 4.71 -10.99 3.22
N GLN A 159 5.80 -10.50 3.84
CA GLN A 159 6.25 -9.11 3.63
C GLN A 159 6.65 -8.86 2.17
N PHE A 160 7.26 -9.84 1.50
CA PHE A 160 7.59 -9.73 0.07
C PHE A 160 6.33 -9.66 -0.80
N GLN A 161 5.33 -10.50 -0.52
CA GLN A 161 4.04 -10.48 -1.22
C GLN A 161 3.31 -9.14 -1.05
N SER A 162 3.28 -8.58 0.16
CA SER A 162 2.68 -7.25 0.41
C SER A 162 3.43 -6.14 -0.33
N ARG A 163 4.78 -6.13 -0.30
CA ARG A 163 5.57 -5.16 -1.09
C ARG A 163 5.30 -5.28 -2.58
N LYS A 164 5.14 -6.50 -3.09
CA LYS A 164 4.82 -6.76 -4.48
C LYS A 164 3.42 -6.27 -4.86
N SER A 165 2.39 -6.55 -4.06
CA SER A 165 1.04 -6.08 -4.32
C SER A 165 0.94 -4.55 -4.29
N VAL A 166 1.69 -3.89 -3.41
CA VAL A 166 1.83 -2.43 -3.38
C VAL A 166 2.46 -1.90 -4.67
N SER A 167 3.56 -2.51 -5.13
CA SER A 167 4.21 -2.12 -6.40
C SER A 167 3.28 -2.30 -7.60
N ASP A 168 2.61 -3.46 -7.68
CA ASP A 168 1.70 -3.78 -8.78
C ASP A 168 0.50 -2.80 -8.79
N GLY A 169 -0.03 -2.43 -7.61
CA GLY A 169 -1.08 -1.41 -7.47
C GLY A 169 -0.62 0.00 -7.87
N ALA A 170 0.62 0.38 -7.54
CA ALA A 170 1.21 1.65 -7.98
C ALA A 170 1.37 1.70 -9.51
N ASP A 171 1.81 0.60 -10.13
CA ASP A 171 1.91 0.50 -11.59
C ASP A 171 0.53 0.57 -12.27
N GLU A 172 -0.50 -0.06 -11.69
CA GLU A 172 -1.87 0.05 -12.19
C GLU A 172 -2.35 1.51 -12.17
N LEU A 173 -2.12 2.24 -11.06
CA LEU A 173 -2.46 3.66 -10.96
C LEU A 173 -1.71 4.50 -11.99
N LEU A 174 -0.40 4.29 -12.15
CA LEU A 174 0.39 5.01 -13.14
C LEU A 174 -0.13 4.75 -14.56
N SER A 175 -0.48 3.51 -14.88
CA SER A 175 -1.07 3.15 -16.18
C SER A 175 -2.43 3.80 -16.40
N PHE A 176 -3.28 3.86 -15.37
CA PHE A 176 -4.58 4.53 -15.40
C PHE A 176 -4.41 6.04 -15.60
N LEU A 177 -3.50 6.69 -14.86
CA LEU A 177 -3.21 8.10 -15.02
C LEU A 177 -2.65 8.41 -16.43
N ALA A 178 -1.77 7.57 -16.97
CA ALA A 178 -1.23 7.74 -18.32
C ALA A 178 -2.32 7.61 -19.41
N GLY A 179 -3.24 6.64 -19.24
CA GLY A 179 -4.41 6.48 -20.11
C GLY A 179 -5.34 7.69 -20.04
N GLN A 180 -5.66 8.15 -18.83
CA GLN A 180 -6.51 9.32 -18.59
C GLN A 180 -5.87 10.60 -19.16
N GLN A 181 -4.55 10.79 -18.99
CA GLN A 181 -3.80 11.93 -19.53
C GLN A 181 -3.90 11.99 -21.06
N THR A 182 -3.74 10.85 -21.73
CA THR A 182 -3.87 10.78 -23.20
C THR A 182 -5.27 11.21 -23.65
N PHE A 183 -6.30 10.77 -22.94
CA PHE A 183 -7.69 11.14 -23.21
C PHE A 183 -7.94 12.65 -22.97
N VAL A 184 -7.38 13.21 -21.90
CA VAL A 184 -7.46 14.65 -21.58
C VAL A 184 -6.73 15.50 -22.61
N ILE A 185 -5.53 15.11 -23.05
CA ILE A 185 -4.76 15.82 -24.07
C ILE A 185 -5.49 15.75 -25.41
N ALA A 186 -5.92 14.57 -25.84
CA ALA A 186 -6.66 14.40 -27.08
C ALA A 186 -7.99 15.17 -27.08
N GLY A 187 -8.72 15.13 -25.96
CA GLY A 187 -9.94 15.91 -25.76
C GLY A 187 -9.71 17.41 -25.81
N SER A 188 -8.64 17.89 -25.14
CA SER A 188 -8.27 19.31 -25.10
C SER A 188 -7.83 19.85 -26.46
N VAL A 189 -7.02 19.08 -27.22
CA VAL A 189 -6.61 19.43 -28.58
C VAL A 189 -7.82 19.46 -29.51
N SER A 190 -8.70 18.45 -29.43
CA SER A 190 -9.93 18.39 -30.22
C SER A 190 -10.86 19.56 -29.92
N PHE A 191 -11.04 19.90 -28.64
CA PHE A 191 -11.84 21.04 -28.21
C PHE A 191 -11.25 22.36 -28.71
N LEU A 192 -9.93 22.53 -28.64
CA LEU A 192 -9.25 23.73 -29.15
C LEU A 192 -9.44 23.89 -30.66
N VAL A 193 -9.37 22.81 -31.43
CA VAL A 193 -9.68 22.83 -32.88
C VAL A 193 -11.14 23.23 -33.12
N ILE A 194 -12.08 22.69 -32.34
CA ILE A 194 -13.51 23.04 -32.44
C ILE A 194 -13.73 24.52 -32.11
N VAL A 195 -13.08 25.05 -31.06
CA VAL A 195 -13.17 26.46 -30.68
C VAL A 195 -12.62 27.35 -31.80
N ILE A 196 -11.42 27.06 -32.34
CA ILE A 196 -10.85 27.81 -33.47
C ILE A 196 -11.79 27.78 -34.68
N ALA A 197 -12.31 26.61 -35.04
CA ALA A 197 -13.24 26.47 -36.14
C ALA A 197 -14.55 27.26 -35.90
N MET A 198 -15.11 27.20 -34.69
CA MET A 198 -16.29 27.98 -34.32
C MET A 198 -16.02 29.49 -34.33
N THR A 199 -14.90 29.96 -33.78
CA THR A 199 -14.52 31.37 -33.79
C THR A 199 -14.31 31.88 -35.21
N TRP A 200 -13.67 31.08 -36.06
CA TRP A 200 -13.49 31.42 -37.47
C TRP A 200 -14.83 31.44 -38.22
N TRP A 201 -15.71 30.47 -37.94
CA TRP A 201 -17.06 30.43 -38.50
C TRP A 201 -17.92 31.62 -38.07
N LEU A 202 -17.86 32.01 -36.79
CA LEU A 202 -18.53 33.22 -36.27
C LEU A 202 -17.99 34.50 -36.91
N ARG A 203 -16.67 34.62 -37.05
CA ARG A 203 -16.03 35.77 -37.71
C ARG A 203 -16.49 35.90 -39.17
N GLN A 204 -16.46 34.80 -39.92
CA GLN A 204 -16.83 34.78 -41.33
C GLN A 204 -18.33 35.07 -41.54
N SER A 205 -19.18 34.52 -40.66
CA SER A 205 -20.64 34.55 -40.86
C SER A 205 -21.33 35.75 -40.23
N VAL A 206 -20.79 36.34 -39.16
CA VAL A 206 -21.41 37.43 -38.41
C VAL A 206 -20.65 38.74 -38.60
N ILE A 207 -19.34 38.76 -38.37
CA ILE A 207 -18.55 40.01 -38.34
C ILE A 207 -18.36 40.59 -39.75
N LEU A 208 -17.94 39.77 -40.72
CA LEU A 208 -17.74 40.25 -42.10
C LEU A 208 -19.06 40.67 -42.78
N ARG A 209 -20.17 40.01 -42.46
CA ARG A 209 -21.50 40.41 -42.97
C ARG A 209 -22.01 41.70 -42.35
N LEU A 210 -21.77 41.92 -41.06
CA LEU A 210 -22.10 43.18 -40.39
C LEU A 210 -21.23 44.34 -40.89
N GLN A 211 -19.93 44.12 -41.11
CA GLN A 211 -19.03 45.12 -41.72
C GLN A 211 -19.39 45.42 -43.18
N GLY A 212 -19.85 44.42 -43.95
CA GLY A 212 -20.37 44.64 -45.29
C GLY A 212 -21.61 45.53 -45.32
N MET A 213 -22.56 45.32 -44.38
CA MET A 213 -23.74 46.18 -44.25
C MET A 213 -23.44 47.58 -43.72
N GLN A 214 -22.34 47.75 -42.97
CA GLN A 214 -21.91 49.06 -42.46
C GLN A 214 -21.13 49.88 -43.51
N ASN A 215 -20.51 49.22 -44.50
CA ASN A 215 -19.82 49.87 -45.62
C ASN A 215 -20.74 50.15 -46.84
N ASP A 216 -21.96 49.63 -46.84
CA ASP A 216 -23.01 49.88 -47.86
C ASP A 216 -24.02 50.98 -47.43
N LEU A 217 -23.77 51.65 -46.30
CA LEU A 217 -24.44 52.88 -45.83
C LEU A 217 -23.48 54.07 -46.03
#